data_AF-A0A0R3R8N0-F1
#
_entry.id   AF-A0A0R3R8N0-F1
#
_cell.length_a   1.000
_cell.length_b   1.000
_cell.length_c   1.000
_cell.angle_alpha   90.00
_cell.angle_beta   90.00
_cell.angle_gamma   90.00
#
_symmetry.space_group_name_H-M   'P 1'
#
loop_
_entity.id
_entity.type
_entity.pdbx_description
1 polymer ?
#
loop_
_entity_poly.entity_id
_entity_poly.type
_entity_poly.pdbx_seq_one_letter_code
_entity_poly.pdbx_strand_id
1 'polypeptide(L)'
;LIFFLNRWLRCNRRNNRHKTPRHGSISKIALASNTIPSETSKLLVSGDVYGRHIVNPYDQMNGNGGCTMDSVMDMYPLHQSHISSANYNALPVPVSILPSSGGAIGGHSLSHLAIPISELSAHIDKLKMNNNALFSQEYESIETGQHFTWENSSRPINKMKNRYANVVAYDHSRVILSTIDNIEDSDYINANYIDGYEKTKAYIATQGPLPETFADFWRMVWEENTITIVMLTKLEERSRIKCNQYWPIRGSSYYGHIQVTLLDTLELAHYTIRTFRLQHRNGGKIREIRHLQYTAWPDHGVPDHPTPFLMFLKRVKTLNRPDAGPIISHCRLKIYSFFVIKKFFFFLNYSLW
;
A
#
# COMPACT_ATOMS: atom_id res chain seq x y z
N LEU A 1 -20.72 20.43 -12.10
CA LEU A 1 -19.25 20.35 -11.90
C LEU A 1 -18.51 21.71 -11.97
N ILE A 2 -19.13 22.81 -12.42
CA ILE A 2 -18.46 24.12 -12.60
C ILE A 2 -18.56 25.05 -11.37
N PHE A 3 -19.42 24.75 -10.39
CA PHE A 3 -19.66 25.64 -9.24
C PHE A 3 -18.61 25.54 -8.11
N PHE A 4 -17.83 24.47 -8.03
CA PHE A 4 -16.86 24.29 -6.95
C PHE A 4 -15.45 24.84 -7.25
N LEU A 5 -15.11 25.03 -8.54
CA LEU A 5 -13.82 25.60 -8.94
C LEU A 5 -13.71 27.11 -8.61
N ASN A 6 -14.83 27.84 -8.69
CA ASN A 6 -14.87 29.29 -8.45
C ASN A 6 -14.71 29.70 -6.97
N ARG A 7 -14.96 28.77 -6.02
CA ARG A 7 -14.81 29.07 -4.59
C ARG A 7 -13.37 28.95 -4.11
N TRP A 8 -12.55 28.12 -4.76
CA TRP A 8 -11.13 27.99 -4.43
C TRP A 8 -10.31 29.17 -4.98
N LEU A 9 -10.59 29.63 -6.21
CA LEU A 9 -9.90 30.78 -6.81
C LEU A 9 -10.23 32.13 -6.14
N ARG A 10 -11.41 32.28 -5.50
CA ARG A 10 -11.77 33.52 -4.78
C ARG A 10 -11.11 33.67 -3.41
N CYS A 11 -10.65 32.59 -2.78
CA CYS A 11 -10.01 32.64 -1.46
C CYS A 11 -8.52 33.04 -1.53
N ASN A 12 -7.90 33.04 -2.71
CA ASN A 12 -6.48 33.33 -2.87
C ASN A 12 -6.17 34.78 -3.34
N ARG A 13 -7.16 35.69 -3.31
CA ARG A 13 -7.01 37.06 -3.85
C ARG A 13 -7.36 38.21 -2.89
N ARG A 14 -7.48 37.96 -1.59
CA ARG A 14 -7.63 39.03 -0.58
C ARG A 14 -6.85 38.71 0.69
N ASN A 15 -5.62 39.21 0.78
CA ASN A 15 -5.19 40.08 1.89
C ASN A 15 -3.77 40.59 1.60
N ASN A 16 -3.71 41.80 1.07
CA ASN A 16 -2.50 42.62 1.09
C ASN A 16 -2.95 43.98 1.63
N ARG A 17 -2.61 44.28 2.89
CA ARG A 17 -2.56 45.64 3.49
C ARG A 17 -2.02 45.60 4.93
N HIS A 18 -0.81 46.14 5.06
CA HIS A 18 -0.18 46.86 6.19
C HIS A 18 -0.40 46.43 7.65
N LYS A 19 0.71 46.06 8.32
CA LYS A 19 1.21 46.69 9.57
C LYS A 19 2.69 46.32 9.80
N THR A 20 3.51 47.32 10.09
CA THR A 20 4.96 47.23 10.44
C THR A 20 5.14 47.36 11.98
N PRO A 21 6.36 47.38 12.56
CA PRO A 21 7.01 46.19 13.15
C PRO A 21 7.35 46.36 14.65
N ARG A 22 7.70 45.28 15.36
CA ARG A 22 8.51 45.38 16.59
C ARG A 22 9.60 44.30 16.63
N HIS A 23 10.79 44.81 16.95
CA HIS A 23 12.12 44.19 17.04
C HIS A 23 12.23 43.01 18.02
N GLY A 24 13.16 42.11 17.75
CA GLY A 24 13.69 41.17 18.75
C GLY A 24 14.65 40.10 18.20
N SER A 25 15.93 40.44 18.17
CA SER A 25 17.13 39.56 18.10
C SER A 25 17.43 38.77 16.82
N ILE A 26 18.43 39.29 16.10
CA ILE A 26 19.19 38.68 15.01
C ILE A 26 20.38 37.94 15.64
N SER A 27 20.56 36.66 15.31
CA SER A 27 21.88 36.04 15.28
C SER A 27 22.17 35.66 13.82
N LYS A 28 22.93 36.53 13.15
CA LYS A 28 23.51 36.31 11.83
C LYS A 28 24.74 35.41 12.00
N ILE A 29 24.75 34.26 11.33
CA ILE A 29 25.99 33.67 10.82
C ILE A 29 25.76 33.41 9.34
N ALA A 30 26.57 34.03 8.51
CA ALA A 30 26.53 33.91 7.06
C ALA A 30 27.59 32.91 6.58
N LEU A 31 27.15 32.04 5.67
CA LEU A 31 27.84 31.46 4.52
C LEU A 31 29.19 30.75 4.73
N ALA A 32 29.14 29.42 4.60
CA ALA A 32 30.13 28.69 3.82
C ALA A 32 29.38 27.72 2.89
N SER A 33 29.58 27.93 1.59
CA SER A 33 29.26 27.03 0.50
C SER A 33 29.96 25.68 0.71
N ASN A 34 29.19 24.59 0.76
CA ASN A 34 29.64 23.27 0.36
C ASN A 34 28.42 22.42 0.02
N THR A 35 28.36 21.99 -1.23
CA THR A 35 27.44 20.97 -1.75
C THR A 35 27.57 19.68 -0.94
N ILE A 36 26.54 19.33 -0.17
CA ILE A 36 26.40 18.04 0.51
C ILE A 36 25.22 17.31 -0.15
N PRO A 37 25.39 16.09 -0.69
CA PRO A 37 24.27 15.32 -1.25
C PRO A 37 23.24 14.99 -0.16
N SER A 38 21.94 15.06 -0.50
CA SER A 38 20.88 14.66 0.40
C SER A 38 20.99 13.16 0.75
N GLU A 39 20.76 12.83 2.02
CA GLU A 39 20.90 11.48 2.59
C GLU A 39 20.08 10.37 1.92
N THR A 40 19.17 10.70 1.00
CA THR A 40 18.47 9.75 0.13
C THR A 40 19.40 8.97 -0.81
N SER A 41 20.61 9.47 -1.10
CA SER A 41 21.53 8.80 -2.04
C SER A 41 22.40 7.70 -1.42
N LYS A 42 22.46 7.59 -0.08
CA LYS A 42 23.28 6.58 0.61
C LYS A 42 22.56 5.25 0.88
N LEU A 43 21.25 5.18 0.61
CA LEU A 43 20.48 3.95 0.72
C LEU A 43 20.46 3.15 -0.59
N LEU A 44 21.12 3.64 -1.66
CA LEU A 44 21.06 3.08 -3.01
C LEU A 44 22.41 2.56 -3.53
N VAL A 45 23.48 2.58 -2.72
CA VAL A 45 24.77 1.97 -3.08
C VAL A 45 25.04 0.79 -2.15
N SER A 46 24.86 -0.42 -2.68
CA SER A 46 25.46 -1.60 -2.07
C SER A 46 26.93 -1.64 -2.46
N GLY A 47 27.79 -1.20 -1.55
CA GLY A 47 29.25 -1.38 -1.64
C GLY A 47 30.05 -0.11 -1.41
N ASP A 48 30.44 0.14 -0.15
CA ASP A 48 31.65 0.91 0.14
C ASP A 48 32.79 -0.06 0.48
N VAL A 49 33.99 0.31 0.01
CA VAL A 49 35.23 -0.48 -0.17
C VAL A 49 35.89 -0.97 1.15
N TYR A 50 35.22 -0.89 2.29
CA TYR A 50 35.71 -1.46 3.55
C TYR A 50 34.57 -2.18 4.27
N GLY A 51 34.52 -3.51 4.12
CA GLY A 51 33.47 -4.39 4.61
C GLY A 51 33.14 -4.27 6.10
N ARG A 52 32.22 -3.35 6.43
CA ARG A 52 31.50 -3.32 7.71
C ARG A 52 30.02 -3.59 7.47
N HIS A 53 29.50 -4.60 8.16
CA HIS A 53 28.07 -4.88 8.25
C HIS A 53 27.33 -3.67 8.84
N ILE A 54 26.36 -3.12 8.10
CA ILE A 54 25.40 -2.15 8.62
C ILE A 54 24.33 -2.93 9.36
N VAL A 55 24.35 -2.85 10.70
CA VAL A 55 23.33 -3.45 11.57
C VAL A 55 22.21 -2.43 11.77
N ASN A 56 20.97 -2.88 11.61
CA ASN A 56 19.77 -2.11 11.87
C ASN A 56 19.68 -1.75 13.37
N PRO A 57 19.50 -0.47 13.75
CA PRO A 57 19.44 -0.05 15.15
C PRO A 57 18.29 -0.67 15.96
N TYR A 58 17.32 -1.30 15.30
CA TYR A 58 16.16 -1.94 15.93
C TYR A 58 16.34 -3.43 16.27
N ASP A 59 17.47 -4.04 15.92
CA ASP A 59 17.75 -5.46 16.22
C ASP A 59 18.43 -5.68 17.59
N GLN A 60 18.67 -4.62 18.38
CA GLN A 60 19.40 -4.70 19.66
C GLN A 60 18.55 -4.89 20.92
N MET A 61 17.23 -5.05 20.82
CA MET A 61 16.35 -5.22 22.00
C MET A 61 15.92 -6.66 22.27
N ASN A 62 16.78 -7.64 21.98
CA ASN A 62 16.58 -9.00 22.48
C ASN A 62 17.93 -9.64 22.82
N GLY A 63 18.44 -9.34 24.02
CA GLY A 63 19.66 -9.94 24.51
C GLY A 63 19.87 -9.70 25.99
N ASN A 64 19.43 -10.64 26.84
CA ASN A 64 20.14 -10.93 28.08
C ASN A 64 19.83 -12.34 28.60
N GLY A 65 20.88 -13.13 28.82
CA GLY A 65 20.81 -14.48 29.43
C GLY A 65 21.92 -15.38 28.91
N GLY A 66 23.07 -15.39 29.58
CA GLY A 66 24.34 -15.96 29.10
C GLY A 66 24.56 -17.47 29.35
N CYS A 67 25.81 -17.84 29.04
CA CYS A 67 26.64 -18.94 29.56
C CYS A 67 27.14 -19.96 28.52
N THR A 68 28.46 -19.90 28.35
CA THR A 68 29.49 -20.82 27.83
C THR A 68 29.24 -22.33 28.00
N MET A 69 29.49 -23.16 26.97
CA MET A 69 30.72 -23.96 26.79
C MET A 69 30.60 -25.01 25.66
N ASP A 70 31.75 -25.18 25.01
CA ASP A 70 32.34 -26.39 24.42
C ASP A 70 31.93 -27.05 23.08
N SER A 71 33.04 -27.37 22.41
CA SER A 71 33.32 -28.07 21.16
C SER A 71 32.93 -29.54 21.18
N VAL A 72 32.29 -30.04 20.11
CA VAL A 72 32.45 -31.43 19.64
C VAL A 72 32.39 -31.48 18.11
N MET A 73 33.36 -32.22 17.55
CA MET A 73 33.56 -32.65 16.17
C MET A 73 32.40 -33.49 15.61
N ASP A 74 32.25 -33.50 14.27
CA ASP A 74 32.26 -34.70 13.40
C ASP A 74 31.85 -34.30 11.97
N MET A 75 32.79 -34.23 11.02
CA MET A 75 33.26 -35.30 10.12
C MET A 75 32.30 -35.70 8.96
N TYR A 76 32.56 -35.04 7.80
CA TYR A 76 32.73 -35.56 6.42
C TYR A 76 31.61 -36.36 5.67
N PRO A 77 31.68 -36.48 4.31
CA PRO A 77 32.58 -35.79 3.36
C PRO A 77 31.91 -35.18 2.10
N LEU A 78 32.62 -34.17 1.56
CA LEU A 78 32.62 -33.77 0.16
C LEU A 78 33.04 -34.95 -0.75
N HIS A 79 32.39 -35.07 -1.91
CA HIS A 79 33.03 -35.68 -3.08
C HIS A 79 33.50 -34.58 -4.03
N GLN A 80 34.82 -34.41 -4.10
CA GLN A 80 35.54 -33.57 -5.05
C GLN A 80 35.80 -34.43 -6.31
N SER A 81 35.52 -33.89 -7.49
CA SER A 81 36.07 -34.40 -8.74
C SER A 81 36.44 -33.23 -9.66
N HIS A 82 37.41 -33.51 -10.52
CA HIS A 82 38.46 -32.61 -10.97
C HIS A 82 38.06 -31.57 -12.05
N ILE A 83 38.90 -30.55 -12.08
CA ILE A 83 39.11 -29.50 -13.08
C ILE A 83 39.02 -29.99 -14.53
N SER A 84 38.23 -29.27 -15.35
CA SER A 84 38.54 -29.03 -16.76
C SER A 84 38.02 -27.67 -17.20
N SER A 85 38.94 -26.76 -17.49
CA SER A 85 38.73 -25.48 -18.16
C SER A 85 38.15 -25.69 -19.56
N ALA A 86 36.92 -25.24 -19.78
CA ALA A 86 36.33 -25.10 -21.11
C ALA A 86 35.61 -23.75 -21.21
N ASN A 87 36.00 -22.97 -22.22
CA ASN A 87 35.42 -21.70 -22.60
C ASN A 87 33.90 -21.83 -22.79
N TYR A 88 33.11 -21.17 -21.94
CA TYR A 88 31.71 -20.91 -22.23
C TYR A 88 31.59 -19.53 -22.87
N ASN A 89 31.56 -19.54 -24.21
CA ASN A 89 30.99 -18.44 -24.99
C ASN A 89 29.53 -18.28 -24.59
N ALA A 90 29.12 -17.08 -24.20
CA ALA A 90 27.72 -16.75 -23.97
C ALA A 90 26.95 -16.91 -25.30
N LEU A 91 26.05 -17.89 -25.35
CA LEU A 91 25.10 -18.01 -26.44
C LEU A 91 24.12 -16.83 -26.36
N PRO A 92 23.88 -16.07 -27.45
CA PRO A 92 22.88 -15.02 -27.45
C PRO A 92 21.49 -15.66 -27.35
N VAL A 93 20.79 -15.42 -26.24
CA VAL A 93 19.36 -15.70 -26.15
C VAL A 93 18.65 -14.73 -27.11
N PRO A 94 17.81 -15.20 -28.06
CA PRO A 94 17.13 -14.30 -28.98
C PRO A 94 16.19 -13.39 -28.21
N VAL A 95 16.51 -12.10 -28.16
CA VAL A 95 15.56 -11.06 -27.78
C VAL A 95 14.51 -11.03 -28.90
N SER A 96 13.26 -11.35 -28.57
CA SER A 96 12.14 -11.20 -29.50
C SER A 96 11.98 -9.72 -29.84
N ILE A 97 12.53 -9.32 -30.98
CA ILE A 97 12.33 -8.01 -31.59
C ILE A 97 10.85 -7.94 -31.99
N LEU A 98 10.08 -7.10 -31.30
CA LEU A 98 8.74 -6.70 -31.75
C LEU A 98 8.86 -6.11 -33.17
N PRO A 99 8.06 -6.58 -34.14
CA PRO A 99 8.16 -6.09 -35.51
C PRO A 99 7.73 -4.62 -35.55
N SER A 100 8.66 -3.81 -36.04
CA SER A 100 8.40 -2.45 -36.50
C SER A 100 7.53 -2.54 -37.76
N SER A 101 6.21 -2.57 -37.57
CA SER A 101 5.24 -2.53 -38.66
C SER A 101 4.19 -1.47 -38.35
N GLY A 102 4.32 -0.34 -39.04
CA GLY A 102 3.24 0.62 -39.17
C GLY A 102 2.00 -0.07 -39.72
N GLY A 103 0.93 -0.05 -38.92
CA GLY A 103 -0.36 -0.62 -39.27
C GLY A 103 -1.38 -0.15 -38.25
N ALA A 104 -2.08 0.93 -38.55
CA ALA A 104 -3.13 1.46 -37.71
C ALA A 104 -4.33 0.49 -37.71
N ILE A 105 -4.59 -0.15 -36.56
CA ILE A 105 -5.88 -0.75 -36.23
C ILE A 105 -6.14 -0.47 -34.73
N GLY A 106 -7.10 0.43 -34.44
CA GLY A 106 -7.60 0.71 -33.09
C GLY A 106 -6.76 1.71 -32.28
N GLY A 107 -7.01 3.00 -32.47
CA GLY A 107 -6.24 4.10 -31.88
C GLY A 107 -6.37 4.23 -30.36
N HIS A 108 -5.40 3.70 -29.63
CA HIS A 108 -4.93 4.31 -28.38
C HIS A 108 -3.43 4.56 -28.56
N SER A 109 -3.07 5.81 -28.90
CA SER A 109 -1.68 6.24 -28.78
C SER A 109 -1.29 6.13 -27.31
N LEU A 110 -0.27 5.35 -26.98
CA LEU A 110 0.32 5.34 -25.64
C LEU A 110 0.99 6.69 -25.42
N SER A 111 0.23 7.67 -24.92
CA SER A 111 0.71 9.02 -24.61
C SER A 111 1.71 9.05 -23.45
N HIS A 112 1.82 7.94 -22.70
CA HIS A 112 2.67 7.79 -21.52
C HIS A 112 3.44 6.47 -21.57
N LEU A 113 4.72 6.53 -21.93
CA LEU A 113 5.61 5.37 -21.99
C LEU A 113 6.17 5.02 -20.60
N ALA A 114 6.68 3.79 -20.45
CA ALA A 114 7.42 3.40 -19.26
C ALA A 114 8.66 4.27 -19.05
N ILE A 115 8.95 4.63 -17.80
CA ILE A 115 10.05 5.52 -17.43
C ILE A 115 11.17 4.67 -16.83
N PRO A 116 12.38 4.63 -17.44
CA PRO A 116 13.53 3.98 -16.83
C PRO A 116 13.86 4.57 -15.46
N ILE A 117 14.26 3.74 -14.50
CA ILE A 117 14.57 4.19 -13.12
C ILE A 117 15.65 5.26 -13.11
N SER A 118 16.64 5.15 -14.01
CA SER A 118 17.71 6.14 -14.20
C SER A 118 17.19 7.53 -14.61
N GLU A 119 16.01 7.60 -15.23
CA GLU A 119 15.39 8.84 -15.71
C GLU A 119 14.28 9.35 -14.79
N LEU A 120 13.86 8.55 -13.80
CA LEU A 120 12.71 8.83 -12.95
C LEU A 120 12.82 10.18 -12.22
N SER A 121 14.01 10.52 -11.70
CA SER A 121 14.23 11.80 -11.02
C SER A 121 14.01 12.99 -11.95
N ALA A 122 14.66 12.97 -13.12
CA ALA A 122 14.53 14.04 -14.12
C ALA A 122 13.10 14.16 -14.65
N HIS A 123 12.42 13.02 -14.82
CA HIS A 123 11.01 12.99 -15.20
C HIS A 123 10.11 13.65 -14.14
N ILE A 124 10.28 13.31 -12.86
CA ILE A 124 9.52 13.94 -11.76
C ILE A 124 9.79 15.44 -11.68
N ASP A 125 11.05 15.88 -11.83
CA ASP A 125 11.41 17.29 -11.79
C ASP A 125 10.73 18.07 -12.92
N LYS A 126 10.69 17.50 -14.13
CA LYS A 126 9.93 18.04 -15.26
C LYS A 126 8.43 18.15 -14.94
N LEU A 127 7.83 17.11 -14.34
CA LEU A 127 6.40 17.12 -14.02
C LEU A 127 6.01 18.18 -12.97
N LYS A 128 6.93 18.49 -12.04
CA LYS A 128 6.74 19.49 -10.98
C LYS A 128 6.82 20.93 -11.46
N MET A 129 7.45 21.18 -12.61
CA MET A 129 7.61 22.53 -13.15
C MET A 129 6.25 23.22 -13.32
N ASN A 130 6.28 24.56 -13.30
CA ASN A 130 5.09 25.40 -13.49
C ASN A 130 3.95 25.04 -12.51
N ASN A 131 4.29 24.79 -11.25
CA ASN A 131 3.34 24.42 -10.19
C ASN A 131 2.57 23.11 -10.51
N ASN A 132 3.30 22.04 -10.83
CA ASN A 132 2.76 20.72 -11.15
C ASN A 132 1.83 20.69 -12.37
N ALA A 133 2.05 21.57 -13.37
CA ALA A 133 1.17 21.68 -14.53
C ALA A 133 1.09 20.36 -15.30
N LEU A 134 2.24 19.73 -15.58
CA LEU A 134 2.30 18.46 -16.30
C LEU A 134 1.82 17.30 -15.44
N PHE A 135 2.09 17.29 -14.12
CA PHE A 135 1.48 16.32 -13.20
C PHE A 135 -0.05 16.36 -13.26
N SER A 136 -0.63 17.56 -13.30
CA SER A 136 -2.07 17.75 -13.37
C SER A 136 -2.62 17.28 -14.71
N GLN A 137 -1.97 17.66 -15.81
CA GLN A 137 -2.35 17.23 -17.15
C GLN A 137 -2.29 15.71 -17.30
N GLU A 138 -1.22 15.07 -16.84
CA GLU A 138 -1.06 13.62 -16.87
C GLU A 138 -2.14 12.93 -16.04
N TYR A 139 -2.37 13.39 -14.80
CA TYR A 139 -3.39 12.82 -13.91
C TYR A 139 -4.80 12.92 -14.50
N GLU A 140 -5.19 14.07 -15.05
CA GLU A 140 -6.51 14.27 -15.66
C GLU A 140 -6.65 13.49 -16.97
N SER A 141 -5.54 13.11 -17.62
CA SER A 141 -5.56 12.25 -18.82
C SER A 141 -5.75 10.76 -18.53
N ILE A 142 -5.81 10.35 -17.25
CA ILE A 142 -6.13 8.97 -16.86
C ILE A 142 -7.60 8.70 -17.20
N GLU A 143 -7.87 8.40 -18.47
CA GLU A 143 -9.19 7.99 -18.92
C GLU A 143 -9.45 6.54 -18.52
N THR A 144 -10.52 6.34 -17.76
CA THR A 144 -11.19 5.04 -17.71
C THR A 144 -12.31 5.10 -18.74
N GLY A 145 -11.96 5.10 -20.03
CA GLY A 145 -12.91 5.16 -21.15
C GLY A 145 -13.86 3.97 -21.26
N GLN A 146 -14.05 3.23 -20.17
CA GLN A 146 -14.88 2.05 -20.06
C GLN A 146 -16.11 2.40 -19.24
N HIS A 147 -17.29 2.17 -19.82
CA HIS A 147 -18.54 2.17 -19.08
C HIS A 147 -18.61 0.90 -18.25
N PHE A 148 -18.62 1.05 -16.93
CA PHE A 148 -18.79 -0.06 -16.00
C PHE A 148 -20.19 -0.05 -15.40
N THR A 149 -20.69 -1.23 -15.02
CA THR A 149 -21.91 -1.37 -14.23
C THR A 149 -21.57 -1.46 -12.74
N TRP A 150 -22.54 -1.09 -11.91
CA TRP A 150 -22.49 -1.19 -10.44
C TRP A 150 -23.89 -1.51 -9.89
N GLU A 151 -24.58 -2.43 -10.57
CA GLU A 151 -25.96 -2.80 -10.29
C GLU A 151 -26.08 -3.39 -8.89
N ASN A 152 -25.16 -4.26 -8.49
CA ASN A 152 -25.17 -4.90 -7.16
C ASN A 152 -25.02 -3.85 -6.04
N SER A 153 -24.14 -2.86 -6.23
CA SER A 153 -24.00 -1.74 -5.29
C SER A 153 -25.23 -0.84 -5.21
N SER A 154 -26.06 -0.81 -6.26
CA SER A 154 -27.24 0.04 -6.36
C SER A 154 -28.53 -0.62 -5.85
N ARG A 155 -28.51 -1.93 -5.59
CA ARG A 155 -29.67 -2.65 -5.05
C ARG A 155 -30.12 -2.03 -3.71
N PRO A 156 -31.44 -1.86 -3.47
CA PRO A 156 -31.93 -1.19 -2.25
C PRO A 156 -31.34 -1.74 -0.95
N ILE A 157 -31.24 -3.07 -0.83
CA ILE A 157 -30.69 -3.75 0.37
C ILE A 157 -29.18 -3.53 0.55
N ASN A 158 -28.43 -3.33 -0.53
CA ASN A 158 -26.97 -3.14 -0.51
C ASN A 158 -26.55 -1.68 -0.32
N LYS A 159 -27.44 -0.71 -0.54
CA LYS A 159 -27.13 0.72 -0.35
C LYS A 159 -26.62 1.02 1.06
N MET A 160 -27.20 0.37 2.07
CA MET A 160 -26.81 0.54 3.48
C MET A 160 -25.43 -0.07 3.79
N LYS A 161 -24.94 -1.00 2.95
CA LYS A 161 -23.61 -1.59 3.07
C LYS A 161 -22.50 -0.71 2.48
N ASN A 162 -22.86 0.41 1.81
CA ASN A 162 -21.91 1.36 1.24
C ASN A 162 -21.68 2.53 2.21
N ARG A 163 -20.43 2.70 2.68
CA ARG A 163 -20.06 3.84 3.54
C ARG A 163 -20.31 5.19 2.87
N TYR A 164 -20.20 5.24 1.55
CA TYR A 164 -20.53 6.40 0.73
C TYR A 164 -21.33 5.98 -0.49
N ALA A 165 -22.51 6.59 -0.67
CA ALA A 165 -23.38 6.28 -1.81
C ALA A 165 -22.73 6.54 -3.18
N ASN A 166 -21.76 7.45 -3.23
CA ASN A 166 -21.01 7.78 -4.45
C ASN A 166 -19.72 6.93 -4.62
N VAL A 167 -19.50 5.93 -3.77
CA VAL A 167 -18.40 4.96 -3.88
C VAL A 167 -19.00 3.57 -3.95
N VAL A 168 -18.95 3.00 -5.15
CA VAL A 168 -19.58 1.72 -5.47
C VAL A 168 -18.51 0.74 -5.91
N ALA A 169 -18.84 -0.55 -5.84
CA ALA A 169 -18.01 -1.60 -6.40
C ALA A 169 -18.50 -1.92 -7.82
N TYR A 170 -17.60 -1.90 -8.80
CA TYR A 170 -17.95 -2.30 -10.16
C TYR A 170 -18.21 -3.80 -10.25
N ASP A 171 -19.25 -4.20 -10.98
CA ASP A 171 -19.71 -5.59 -10.98
C ASP A 171 -18.67 -6.58 -11.54
N HIS A 172 -17.93 -6.17 -12.58
CA HIS A 172 -16.97 -7.05 -13.26
C HIS A 172 -15.74 -7.43 -12.39
N SER A 173 -15.44 -6.66 -11.35
CA SER A 173 -14.27 -6.84 -10.50
C SER A 173 -14.60 -6.91 -9.01
N ARG A 174 -15.88 -6.88 -8.63
CA ARG A 174 -16.26 -6.96 -7.22
C ARG A 174 -15.87 -8.29 -6.62
N VAL A 175 -15.61 -8.29 -5.32
CA VAL A 175 -15.53 -9.53 -4.55
C VAL A 175 -16.94 -10.07 -4.36
N ILE A 176 -17.13 -11.36 -4.63
CA ILE A 176 -18.43 -12.04 -4.51
C ILE A 176 -18.32 -13.02 -3.35
N LEU A 177 -19.05 -12.75 -2.28
CA LEU A 177 -19.06 -13.65 -1.12
C LEU A 177 -19.98 -14.84 -1.38
N SER A 178 -19.73 -15.96 -0.70
CA SER A 178 -20.66 -17.09 -0.73
C SER A 178 -22.06 -16.68 -0.28
N THR A 179 -23.11 -17.18 -0.93
CA THR A 179 -24.49 -16.89 -0.54
C THR A 179 -24.85 -17.59 0.76
N ILE A 180 -25.57 -16.90 1.63
CA ILE A 180 -26.13 -17.45 2.87
C ILE A 180 -27.61 -17.73 2.64
N ASP A 181 -28.04 -18.95 2.95
CA ASP A 181 -29.43 -19.38 2.79
C ASP A 181 -30.39 -18.42 3.50
N ASN A 182 -31.48 -18.06 2.81
CA ASN A 182 -32.52 -17.15 3.30
C ASN A 182 -32.05 -15.71 3.59
N ILE A 183 -30.86 -15.30 3.14
CA ILE A 183 -30.40 -13.91 3.20
C ILE A 183 -30.16 -13.41 1.78
N GLU A 184 -31.10 -12.60 1.28
CA GLU A 184 -31.00 -11.93 -0.02
C GLU A 184 -29.75 -11.02 -0.07
N ASP A 185 -29.07 -11.02 -1.22
CA ASP A 185 -27.85 -10.23 -1.48
C ASP A 185 -26.76 -10.38 -0.41
N SER A 186 -26.68 -11.57 0.20
CA SER A 186 -25.59 -11.96 1.10
C SER A 186 -24.24 -12.12 0.39
N ASP A 187 -24.20 -12.09 -0.93
CA ASP A 187 -22.97 -12.15 -1.73
C ASP A 187 -22.26 -10.79 -1.85
N TYR A 188 -22.91 -9.70 -1.42
CA TYR A 188 -22.42 -8.34 -1.63
C TYR A 188 -21.54 -7.82 -0.49
N ILE A 189 -20.36 -7.32 -0.86
CA ILE A 189 -19.50 -6.44 -0.09
C ILE A 189 -18.94 -5.34 -1.01
N ASN A 190 -18.76 -4.12 -0.50
CA ASN A 190 -18.16 -3.02 -1.26
C ASN A 190 -16.63 -3.18 -1.33
N ALA A 191 -16.20 -4.07 -2.20
CA ALA A 191 -14.80 -4.41 -2.42
C ALA A 191 -14.56 -4.84 -3.88
N ASN A 192 -13.39 -4.54 -4.43
CA ASN A 192 -12.97 -4.95 -5.77
C ASN A 192 -11.58 -5.58 -5.74
N TYR A 193 -11.36 -6.59 -6.58
CA TYR A 193 -10.02 -7.08 -6.88
C TYR A 193 -9.23 -6.04 -7.67
N ILE A 194 -7.93 -5.92 -7.36
CA ILE A 194 -7.00 -5.05 -8.07
C ILE A 194 -5.77 -5.88 -8.44
N ASP A 195 -5.35 -5.77 -9.69
CA ASP A 195 -4.14 -6.41 -10.18
C ASP A 195 -2.88 -5.74 -9.61
N GLY A 196 -1.86 -6.55 -9.38
CA GLY A 196 -0.51 -6.11 -9.10
C GLY A 196 0.37 -6.18 -10.34
N TYR A 197 1.66 -5.88 -10.16
CA TYR A 197 2.64 -6.10 -11.21
C TYR A 197 2.80 -7.61 -11.42
N GLU A 198 2.49 -8.08 -12.63
CA GLU A 198 2.56 -9.50 -13.03
C GLU A 198 1.74 -10.46 -12.16
N LYS A 199 0.76 -9.96 -11.39
CA LYS A 199 -0.13 -10.79 -10.56
C LYS A 199 -1.56 -10.29 -10.65
N THR A 200 -2.42 -11.03 -11.32
CA THR A 200 -3.86 -10.74 -11.36
C THR A 200 -4.47 -10.93 -9.97
N LYS A 201 -5.45 -10.10 -9.62
CA LYS A 201 -6.14 -10.13 -8.31
C LYS A 201 -5.17 -10.19 -7.13
N ALA A 202 -4.03 -9.50 -7.21
CA ALA A 202 -3.04 -9.47 -6.13
C ALA A 202 -3.59 -8.86 -4.84
N TYR A 203 -4.62 -8.02 -4.98
CA TYR A 203 -5.16 -7.23 -3.90
C TYR A 203 -6.68 -7.14 -3.92
N ILE A 204 -7.23 -6.77 -2.76
CA ILE A 204 -8.62 -6.33 -2.64
C ILE A 204 -8.62 -4.92 -2.10
N ALA A 205 -9.22 -3.99 -2.84
CA ALA A 205 -9.52 -2.65 -2.37
C ALA A 205 -10.94 -2.60 -1.81
N THR A 206 -11.10 -2.18 -0.57
CA THR A 206 -12.40 -2.11 0.10
C THR A 206 -12.55 -0.83 0.92
N GLN A 207 -13.79 -0.48 1.28
CA GLN A 207 -14.07 0.56 2.27
C GLN A 207 -13.65 0.11 3.69
N GLY A 208 -13.43 1.08 4.58
CA GLY A 208 -13.41 0.81 6.02
C GLY A 208 -14.75 0.22 6.46
N PRO A 209 -14.80 -0.98 7.07
CA PRO A 209 -16.06 -1.68 7.37
C PRO A 209 -17.02 -0.86 8.23
N LEU A 210 -18.31 -0.91 7.90
CA LEU A 210 -19.42 -0.39 8.72
C LEU A 210 -19.82 -1.44 9.77
N PRO A 211 -20.41 -1.05 10.91
CA PRO A 211 -20.88 -1.98 11.94
C PRO A 211 -21.72 -3.13 11.37
N GLU A 212 -22.62 -2.83 10.44
CA GLU A 212 -23.54 -3.77 9.79
C GLU A 212 -22.83 -4.72 8.81
N THR A 213 -21.59 -4.39 8.41
CA THR A 213 -20.78 -5.13 7.43
C THR A 213 -19.55 -5.81 8.04
N PHE A 214 -19.38 -5.78 9.38
CA PHE A 214 -18.23 -6.42 10.03
C PHE A 214 -18.20 -7.94 9.77
N ALA A 215 -19.36 -8.58 9.80
CA ALA A 215 -19.49 -10.01 9.49
C ALA A 215 -19.09 -10.30 8.04
N ASP A 216 -19.56 -9.50 7.09
CA ASP A 216 -19.21 -9.64 5.67
C ASP A 216 -17.70 -9.43 5.43
N PHE A 217 -17.09 -8.45 6.11
CA PHE A 217 -15.66 -8.20 6.00
C PHE A 217 -14.82 -9.39 6.49
N TRP A 218 -15.12 -9.94 7.68
CA TRP A 218 -14.36 -11.09 8.19
C TRP A 218 -14.64 -12.38 7.40
N ARG A 219 -15.83 -12.52 6.85
CA ARG A 219 -16.16 -13.60 5.92
C ARG A 219 -15.36 -13.47 4.63
N MET A 220 -15.23 -12.27 4.06
CA MET A 220 -14.35 -11.99 2.92
C MET A 220 -12.89 -12.40 3.22
N VAL A 221 -12.34 -11.96 4.35
CA VAL A 221 -10.97 -12.32 4.78
C VAL A 221 -10.78 -13.84 4.82
N TRP A 222 -11.80 -14.57 5.30
CA TRP A 222 -11.77 -16.03 5.38
C TRP A 222 -11.88 -16.72 4.02
N GLU A 223 -12.86 -16.33 3.20
CA GLU A 223 -13.15 -16.93 1.89
C GLU A 223 -12.00 -16.69 0.90
N GLU A 224 -11.43 -15.48 0.91
CA GLU A 224 -10.33 -15.08 0.03
C GLU A 224 -8.97 -15.62 0.46
N ASN A 225 -8.89 -16.36 1.56
CA ASN A 225 -7.63 -16.85 2.12
C ASN A 225 -6.58 -15.74 2.32
N THR A 226 -7.04 -14.53 2.66
CA THR A 226 -6.19 -13.41 3.00
C THR A 226 -5.49 -13.69 4.33
N ILE A 227 -4.21 -13.32 4.44
CA ILE A 227 -3.47 -13.34 5.72
C ILE A 227 -3.02 -11.94 6.15
N THR A 228 -3.12 -10.95 5.27
CA THR A 228 -2.63 -9.58 5.50
C THR A 228 -3.72 -8.57 5.21
N ILE A 229 -4.03 -7.75 6.21
CA ILE A 229 -4.93 -6.60 6.10
C ILE A 229 -4.12 -5.32 6.29
N VAL A 230 -4.26 -4.37 5.37
CA VAL A 230 -3.64 -3.05 5.41
C VAL A 230 -4.72 -2.01 5.66
N MET A 231 -4.58 -1.27 6.76
CA MET A 231 -5.47 -0.16 7.14
C MET A 231 -4.72 1.17 7.00
N LEU A 232 -5.15 2.02 6.07
CA LEU A 232 -4.48 3.29 5.74
C LEU A 232 -5.16 4.50 6.39
N THR A 233 -5.78 4.33 7.56
CA THR A 233 -6.49 5.40 8.27
C THR A 233 -6.48 5.17 9.78
N LYS A 234 -6.57 6.26 10.55
CA LYS A 234 -6.99 6.17 11.97
C LYS A 234 -8.48 5.89 12.05
N LEU A 235 -8.95 5.42 13.21
CA LEU A 235 -10.38 5.28 13.49
C LEU A 235 -11.08 6.64 13.50
N GLU A 236 -10.40 7.65 14.03
CA GLU A 236 -10.91 9.01 14.18
C GLU A 236 -9.83 10.03 13.84
N GLU A 237 -10.25 11.11 13.19
CA GLU A 237 -9.40 12.27 12.88
C GLU A 237 -10.21 13.54 13.11
N ARG A 238 -9.71 14.46 13.96
CA ARG A 238 -10.39 15.71 14.35
C ARG A 238 -11.85 15.50 14.75
N SER A 239 -12.07 14.56 15.65
CA SER A 239 -13.40 14.23 16.18
C SER A 239 -14.41 13.69 15.15
N ARG A 240 -13.93 13.21 14.00
CA ARG A 240 -14.78 12.60 12.97
C ARG A 240 -14.38 11.14 12.78
N ILE A 241 -15.34 10.23 12.90
CA ILE A 241 -15.16 8.79 12.69
C ILE A 241 -14.88 8.50 11.21
N LYS A 242 -13.81 7.76 10.95
CA LYS A 242 -13.23 7.46 9.63
C LYS A 242 -13.28 6.00 9.27
N CYS A 243 -13.07 5.16 10.26
CA CYS A 243 -13.34 3.74 10.20
C CYS A 243 -13.89 3.33 11.56
N ASN A 244 -14.85 2.42 11.56
CA ASN A 244 -15.29 1.80 12.80
C ASN A 244 -14.31 0.68 13.16
N GLN A 245 -14.16 0.39 14.45
CA GLN A 245 -13.30 -0.68 14.90
C GLN A 245 -13.98 -2.03 14.65
N TYR A 246 -13.50 -2.75 13.63
CA TYR A 246 -14.07 -4.05 13.23
C TYR A 246 -13.35 -5.23 13.89
N TRP A 247 -12.51 -5.00 14.89
CA TRP A 247 -11.76 -6.03 15.60
C TRP A 247 -11.99 -5.93 17.13
N PRO A 248 -11.78 -7.02 17.89
CA PRO A 248 -11.90 -6.99 19.35
C PRO A 248 -10.78 -6.17 19.99
N ILE A 249 -11.09 -5.40 21.04
CA ILE A 249 -10.08 -4.70 21.86
C ILE A 249 -9.21 -5.71 22.63
N ARG A 250 -9.84 -6.79 23.11
CA ARG A 250 -9.19 -7.86 23.88
C ARG A 250 -9.94 -9.17 23.68
N GLY A 251 -9.25 -10.29 23.84
CA GLY A 251 -9.87 -11.61 23.77
C GLY A 251 -10.48 -11.90 22.39
N SER A 252 -11.70 -12.43 22.38
CA SER A 252 -12.37 -12.87 21.15
C SER A 252 -13.74 -12.23 20.98
N SER A 253 -14.11 -11.92 19.73
CA SER A 253 -15.45 -11.53 19.32
C SER A 253 -15.91 -12.37 18.13
N TYR A 254 -17.23 -12.58 18.02
CA TYR A 254 -17.83 -13.22 16.86
C TYR A 254 -18.35 -12.19 15.87
N TYR A 255 -18.05 -12.40 14.59
CA TYR A 255 -18.54 -11.63 13.46
C TYR A 255 -19.18 -12.60 12.47
N GLY A 256 -20.51 -12.77 12.55
CA GLY A 256 -21.20 -13.86 11.87
C GLY A 256 -20.69 -15.22 12.34
N HIS A 257 -20.19 -16.04 11.42
CA HIS A 257 -19.63 -17.38 11.71
C HIS A 257 -18.13 -17.38 11.99
N ILE A 258 -17.46 -16.23 11.97
CA ILE A 258 -16.03 -16.12 12.21
C ILE A 258 -15.77 -15.60 13.63
N GLN A 259 -15.08 -16.40 14.43
CA GLN A 259 -14.49 -15.93 15.68
C GLN A 259 -13.15 -15.27 15.37
N VAL A 260 -12.96 -14.04 15.83
CA VAL A 260 -11.71 -13.30 15.71
C VAL A 260 -11.16 -13.10 17.12
N THR A 261 -9.97 -13.63 17.38
CA THR A 261 -9.25 -13.47 18.63
C THR A 261 -8.07 -12.55 18.42
N LEU A 262 -7.94 -11.48 19.20
CA LEU A 262 -6.70 -10.69 19.26
C LEU A 262 -5.64 -11.47 20.05
N LEU A 263 -4.53 -11.78 19.39
CA LEU A 263 -3.40 -12.48 20.00
C LEU A 263 -2.32 -11.51 20.49
N ASP A 264 -1.97 -10.52 19.66
CA ASP A 264 -0.87 -9.60 19.94
C ASP A 264 -1.12 -8.23 19.28
N THR A 265 -0.57 -7.18 19.90
CA THR A 265 -0.55 -5.82 19.36
C THR A 265 0.82 -5.20 19.58
N LEU A 266 1.49 -4.86 18.49
CA LEU A 266 2.74 -4.12 18.47
C LEU A 266 2.50 -2.69 17.97
N GLU A 267 2.61 -1.72 18.87
CA GLU A 267 2.51 -0.29 18.53
C GLU A 267 3.90 0.28 18.23
N LEU A 268 4.05 0.88 17.04
CA LEU A 268 5.28 1.54 16.61
C LEU A 268 4.98 3.01 16.29
N ALA A 269 6.02 3.80 16.06
CA ALA A 269 5.90 5.24 15.86
C ALA A 269 4.98 5.64 14.69
N HIS A 270 4.95 4.85 13.60
CA HIS A 270 4.24 5.21 12.37
C HIS A 270 3.13 4.25 11.97
N TYR A 271 3.05 3.10 12.63
CA TYR A 271 2.04 2.08 12.35
C TYR A 271 1.87 1.12 13.54
N THR A 272 0.73 0.44 13.58
CA THR A 272 0.42 -0.61 14.56
C THR A 272 0.25 -1.93 13.83
N ILE A 273 0.84 -3.01 14.36
CA ILE A 273 0.59 -4.37 13.89
C ILE A 273 -0.28 -5.09 14.91
N ARG A 274 -1.36 -5.73 14.46
CA ARG A 274 -2.17 -6.64 15.26
C ARG A 274 -2.13 -8.02 14.67
N THR A 275 -2.07 -9.02 15.54
CA THR A 275 -2.17 -10.43 15.16
C THR A 275 -3.52 -10.96 15.59
N PHE A 276 -4.27 -11.50 14.64
CA PHE A 276 -5.54 -12.13 14.91
C PHE A 276 -5.49 -13.62 14.61
N ARG A 277 -6.20 -14.40 15.40
CA ARG A 277 -6.57 -15.78 15.08
C ARG A 277 -8.02 -15.81 14.61
N LEU A 278 -8.25 -16.38 13.44
CA LEU A 278 -9.57 -16.64 12.89
C LEU A 278 -9.91 -18.12 13.05
N GLN A 279 -11.13 -18.37 13.50
CA GLN A 279 -11.72 -19.70 13.56
C GLN A 279 -13.15 -19.65 13.06
N HIS A 280 -13.49 -20.51 12.10
CA HIS A 280 -14.86 -20.66 11.64
C HIS A 280 -15.65 -21.50 12.63
N ARG A 281 -16.88 -21.10 12.98
CA ARG A 281 -17.71 -21.74 14.03
C ARG A 281 -17.91 -23.25 13.80
N ASN A 282 -18.01 -23.65 12.54
CA ASN A 282 -18.28 -25.04 12.14
C ASN A 282 -17.04 -25.76 11.61
N GLY A 283 -15.84 -25.16 11.74
CA GLY A 283 -14.61 -25.68 11.13
C GLY A 283 -13.47 -25.84 12.14
N GLY A 284 -12.64 -26.87 11.95
CA GLY A 284 -11.41 -27.04 12.71
C GLY A 284 -10.25 -26.18 12.22
N LYS A 285 -10.35 -25.58 11.02
CA LYS A 285 -9.28 -24.75 10.45
C LYS A 285 -9.11 -23.47 11.27
N ILE A 286 -7.86 -23.17 11.60
CA ILE A 286 -7.45 -21.94 12.25
C ILE A 286 -6.55 -21.18 11.29
N ARG A 287 -6.69 -19.85 11.21
CA ARG A 287 -5.83 -18.99 10.39
C ARG A 287 -5.31 -17.82 11.20
N GLU A 288 -4.08 -17.42 10.93
CA GLU A 288 -3.49 -16.24 11.53
C GLU A 288 -3.51 -15.09 10.52
N ILE A 289 -3.97 -13.91 10.97
CA ILE A 289 -4.11 -12.71 10.17
C ILE A 289 -3.25 -11.60 10.78
N ARG A 290 -2.42 -10.98 9.95
CA ARG A 290 -1.67 -9.76 10.29
C ARG A 290 -2.45 -8.56 9.82
N HIS A 291 -2.75 -7.65 10.74
CA HIS A 291 -3.40 -6.38 10.47
C HIS A 291 -2.42 -5.24 10.71
N LEU A 292 -2.06 -4.53 9.64
CA LEU A 292 -1.10 -3.45 9.66
C LEU A 292 -1.81 -2.12 9.44
N GLN A 293 -1.84 -1.28 10.47
CA GLN A 293 -2.49 0.04 10.43
C GLN A 293 -1.45 1.15 10.34
N TYR A 294 -1.41 1.86 9.23
CA TYR A 294 -0.57 3.05 9.09
C TYR A 294 -1.23 4.25 9.81
N THR A 295 -0.51 4.83 10.78
CA THR A 295 -1.04 5.87 11.69
C THR A 295 -0.38 7.24 11.48
N ALA A 296 0.61 7.34 10.59
CA ALA A 296 1.34 8.58 10.32
C ALA A 296 0.85 9.36 9.08
N TRP A 297 -0.26 8.96 8.45
CA TRP A 297 -0.85 9.77 7.37
C TRP A 297 -1.49 11.04 7.95
N PRO A 298 -1.19 12.24 7.42
CA PRO A 298 -1.73 13.50 7.94
C PRO A 298 -3.21 13.70 7.56
N ASP A 299 -3.97 14.42 8.38
CA ASP A 299 -5.39 14.69 8.11
C ASP A 299 -5.64 15.43 6.77
N HIS A 300 -4.67 16.22 6.33
CA HIS A 300 -4.67 16.97 5.07
C HIS A 300 -3.41 16.70 4.28
N GLY A 301 -3.56 16.57 2.96
CA GLY A 301 -2.44 16.38 2.05
C GLY A 301 -1.86 14.97 2.09
N VAL A 302 -0.54 14.91 1.94
CA VAL A 302 0.28 13.69 1.89
C VAL A 302 1.42 13.83 2.89
N PRO A 303 2.06 12.73 3.33
CA PRO A 303 3.25 12.82 4.17
C PRO A 303 4.37 13.66 3.53
N ASP A 304 5.07 14.46 4.34
CA ASP A 304 6.18 15.31 3.88
C ASP A 304 7.36 14.49 3.33
N HIS A 305 7.58 13.31 3.90
CA HIS A 305 8.61 12.37 3.49
C HIS A 305 8.02 10.98 3.27
N PRO A 306 8.43 10.26 2.20
CA PRO A 306 7.91 8.93 1.90
C PRO A 306 8.49 7.84 2.82
N THR A 307 9.60 8.09 3.50
CA THR A 307 10.37 7.09 4.25
C THR A 307 9.53 6.25 5.23
N PRO A 308 8.69 6.84 6.12
CA PRO A 308 7.88 6.05 7.04
C PRO A 308 6.91 5.10 6.33
N PHE A 309 6.35 5.55 5.19
CA PHE A 309 5.43 4.77 4.39
C PHE A 309 6.16 3.66 3.60
N LEU A 310 7.35 3.92 3.07
CA LEU A 310 8.17 2.91 2.41
C LEU A 310 8.61 1.81 3.39
N MET A 311 8.98 2.17 4.62
CA MET A 311 9.26 1.19 5.68
C MET A 311 8.04 0.34 6.01
N PHE A 312 6.86 0.97 6.10
CA PHE A 312 5.59 0.27 6.29
C PHE A 312 5.30 -0.72 5.15
N LEU A 313 5.47 -0.30 3.89
CA LEU A 313 5.30 -1.16 2.70
C LEU A 313 6.25 -2.35 2.71
N LYS A 314 7.54 -2.13 3.04
CA LYS A 314 8.53 -3.21 3.18
C LYS A 314 8.09 -4.21 4.24
N ARG A 315 7.52 -3.74 5.35
CA ARG A 315 6.99 -4.61 6.41
C ARG A 315 5.77 -5.41 5.95
N VAL A 316 4.82 -4.79 5.24
CA VAL A 316 3.65 -5.48 4.64
C VAL A 316 4.11 -6.61 3.72
N LYS A 317 5.04 -6.33 2.79
CA LYS A 317 5.59 -7.34 1.87
C LYS A 317 6.22 -8.52 2.60
N THR A 318 7.08 -8.22 3.59
CA THR A 318 7.85 -9.24 4.31
C THR A 318 6.94 -10.19 5.11
N LEU A 319 5.79 -9.70 5.59
CA LEU A 319 4.85 -10.50 6.36
C LEU A 319 3.84 -11.26 5.48
N ASN A 320 3.67 -10.87 4.21
CA ASN A 320 2.73 -11.53 3.32
C ASN A 320 3.39 -12.67 2.55
N ARG A 321 3.03 -13.91 2.90
CA ARG A 321 3.53 -15.11 2.24
C ARG A 321 3.10 -15.17 0.76
N PRO A 322 3.94 -15.72 -0.15
CA PRO A 322 3.62 -15.78 -1.59
C PRO A 322 2.37 -16.58 -1.95
N ASP A 323 2.05 -17.62 -1.17
CA ASP A 323 0.92 -18.55 -1.34
C ASP A 323 -0.38 -18.04 -0.69
N ALA A 324 -0.35 -16.86 -0.06
CA ALA A 324 -1.55 -16.25 0.49
C ALA A 324 -2.48 -15.71 -0.60
N GLY A 325 -3.76 -15.60 -0.26
CA GLY A 325 -4.73 -14.84 -1.06
C GLY A 325 -4.40 -13.35 -1.14
N PRO A 326 -5.28 -12.56 -1.79
CA PRO A 326 -5.05 -11.13 -1.98
C PRO A 326 -4.84 -10.38 -0.66
N ILE A 327 -3.92 -9.42 -0.65
CA ILE A 327 -3.81 -8.48 0.46
C ILE A 327 -5.03 -7.56 0.42
N ILE A 328 -5.79 -7.51 1.52
CA ILE A 328 -6.91 -6.60 1.67
C ILE A 328 -6.36 -5.25 2.12
N SER A 329 -6.62 -4.20 1.35
CA SER A 329 -6.30 -2.82 1.72
C SER A 329 -7.57 -1.98 1.82
N HIS A 330 -7.68 -1.20 2.89
CA HIS A 330 -8.82 -0.30 3.09
C HIS A 330 -8.41 1.04 3.70
N CYS A 331 -9.27 2.04 3.49
CA CYS A 331 -9.11 3.37 4.05
C CYS A 331 -10.47 4.05 4.32
N ARG A 332 -10.40 5.35 4.60
CA ARG A 332 -11.52 6.26 4.86
C ARG A 332 -12.14 6.92 3.62
N LEU A 333 -11.40 7.20 2.54
CA LEU A 333 -11.72 8.38 1.71
C LEU A 333 -12.58 8.11 0.46
N LYS A 334 -13.66 8.89 0.36
CA LYS A 334 -14.75 8.95 -0.64
C LYS A 334 -14.45 8.79 -2.14
N ILE A 335 -13.21 8.86 -2.60
CA ILE A 335 -12.78 8.75 -4.03
C ILE A 335 -11.29 8.34 -4.04
N TYR A 336 -10.54 8.84 -3.05
CA TYR A 336 -9.16 8.47 -2.80
C TYR A 336 -8.97 7.01 -2.37
N SER A 337 -10.02 6.27 -2.00
CA SER A 337 -9.86 4.84 -1.70
C SER A 337 -9.30 4.12 -2.92
N PHE A 338 -9.86 4.28 -4.12
CA PHE A 338 -9.35 3.55 -5.29
C PHE A 338 -7.96 4.02 -5.73
N PHE A 339 -7.68 5.34 -5.70
CA PHE A 339 -6.39 5.88 -6.16
C PHE A 339 -5.27 5.85 -5.12
N VAL A 340 -5.54 6.03 -3.83
CA VAL A 340 -4.54 5.86 -2.76
C VAL A 340 -4.28 4.38 -2.54
N ILE A 341 -5.28 3.51 -2.69
CA ILE A 341 -5.07 2.06 -2.68
C ILE A 341 -4.33 1.63 -3.95
N LYS A 342 -4.66 2.16 -5.14
CA LYS A 342 -3.85 1.92 -6.36
C LYS A 342 -2.44 2.49 -6.25
N LYS A 343 -2.24 3.67 -5.64
CA LYS A 343 -0.89 4.22 -5.35
C LYS A 343 -0.17 3.37 -4.31
N PHE A 344 -0.85 2.91 -3.26
CA PHE A 344 -0.32 1.97 -2.29
C PHE A 344 0.12 0.67 -2.99
N PHE A 345 -0.70 0.12 -3.89
CA PHE A 345 -0.35 -1.06 -4.67
C PHE A 345 0.75 -0.79 -5.70
N PHE A 346 0.77 0.38 -6.34
CA PHE A 346 1.88 0.82 -7.17
C PHE A 346 3.18 0.82 -6.36
N PHE A 347 3.22 1.48 -5.20
CA PHE A 347 4.39 1.44 -4.34
C PHE A 347 4.68 0.04 -3.78
N LEU A 348 3.68 -0.81 -3.51
CA LEU A 348 3.89 -2.20 -3.12
C LEU A 348 4.36 -3.07 -4.29
N ASN A 349 4.22 -2.67 -5.54
CA ASN A 349 4.84 -3.38 -6.66
C ASN A 349 6.28 -2.87 -6.92
N TYR A 350 6.51 -1.56 -6.79
CA TYR A 350 7.78 -0.91 -7.17
C TYR A 350 8.75 -0.59 -6.02
N SER A 351 8.37 -0.78 -4.74
CA SER A 351 9.32 -0.67 -3.61
C SER A 351 10.23 -1.89 -3.59
N LEU A 352 11.31 -1.84 -4.37
CA LEU A 352 12.58 -2.58 -4.34
C LEU A 352 13.11 -2.66 -5.77
N TRP A 353 13.49 -1.52 -6.32
CA TRP A 353 14.61 -1.39 -7.25
C TRP A 353 15.40 -0.15 -6.85
#